data_AF-A0A9E5JPR6-F1
#
_entry.id   AF-A0A9E5JPR6-F1
#
_cell.length_a   1.000
_cell.length_b   1.000
_cell.length_c   1.000
_cell.angle_alpha   90.00
_cell.angle_beta   90.00
_cell.angle_gamma   90.00
#
_symmetry.space_group_name_H-M   'P 1'
#
loop_
_entity.id
_entity.type
_entity.pdbx_description
1 polymer ?
#
loop_
_entity_poly.entity_id
_entity_poly.type
_entity_poly.pdbx_seq_one_letter_code
_entity_poly.pdbx_strand_id
1 'polypeptide(L)'
;MSTTARPDPKPPRSLRPRRTLATRLARRDEPWFVTPEAARNTPLMRLLAVALLPDEDRALAGVERAERALQSWRAEHGDRALDDDELRELLQQCVTDALAPVAGTPLTSGISSGFDSRPLIQTMWDLGHEPTLYCCGQPGNIDWDVVQWLRERMGLDVHMLDTTTMPFSLEQYELKRATSLDLPLGAVGLANDLVDQLVPRRINVHGFLNDTLTGDNREKAKSAVGDDRAAFIGRNDQFLLQQLMEPSFIDRLAPSAAVSPDRELDLYRQYDIAYRQYSRIRPFDNEHQTHVFPFEDERWMGYWLGRPLEERAAQTRWMAFVRGMGSELLADLEGIEEEGKRLRWARKWRFYGHKDTPGLIDLDALDVTPQHEPAFPFDPYACARNNPTFRAVVETSLARVRGRRVFRESFLSAVETRFWAGDVTASKMLNGVVTADIALASGRIDE
;
A
#
# COMPACT_ATOMS: atom_id res chain seq x y z
N MET A 1 38.19 -48.87 -40.77
CA MET A 1 36.95 -48.50 -40.06
C MET A 1 37.18 -47.14 -39.41
N SER A 2 36.65 -46.08 -40.02
CA SER A 2 36.84 -44.69 -39.62
C SER A 2 35.55 -44.22 -38.94
N THR A 3 35.63 -43.93 -37.65
CA THR A 3 34.51 -43.42 -36.85
C THR A 3 34.59 -41.89 -36.82
N THR A 4 33.71 -41.25 -37.57
CA THR A 4 33.44 -39.81 -37.56
C THR A 4 32.82 -39.42 -36.21
N ALA A 5 33.57 -38.71 -35.36
CA ALA A 5 33.04 -38.06 -34.18
C ALA A 5 32.18 -36.85 -34.59
N ARG A 6 30.93 -36.82 -34.14
CA ARG A 6 30.03 -35.67 -34.29
C ARG A 6 30.54 -34.49 -33.45
N PRO A 7 30.44 -33.25 -33.92
CA PRO A 7 30.76 -32.09 -33.10
C PRO A 7 29.72 -31.93 -31.99
N ASP A 8 30.19 -31.59 -30.79
CA ASP A 8 29.34 -31.35 -29.61
C ASP A 8 28.24 -30.31 -29.92
N PRO A 9 27.01 -30.51 -29.41
CA PRO A 9 25.97 -29.52 -29.54
C PRO A 9 26.38 -28.26 -28.76
N LYS A 10 26.37 -27.11 -29.45
CA LYS A 10 26.51 -25.81 -28.79
C LYS A 10 25.47 -25.70 -27.68
N PRO A 11 25.83 -25.15 -26.51
CA PRO A 11 24.89 -25.00 -25.42
C PRO A 11 23.67 -24.18 -25.89
N PRO A 12 22.45 -24.51 -25.40
CA PRO A 12 21.28 -23.70 -25.70
C PRO A 12 21.56 -22.26 -25.27
N ARG A 13 21.09 -21.30 -26.06
CA ARG A 13 21.13 -19.87 -25.73
C ARG A 13 20.23 -19.61 -24.51
N SER A 14 20.67 -19.99 -23.33
CA SER A 14 20.11 -19.55 -22.07
C SER A 14 21.07 -18.53 -21.46
N LEU A 15 20.50 -17.57 -20.72
CA LEU A 15 21.19 -16.75 -19.72
C LEU A 15 22.05 -15.58 -20.22
N ARG A 16 21.54 -14.75 -21.14
CA ARG A 16 21.84 -13.31 -21.01
C ARG A 16 20.78 -12.70 -20.09
N PRO A 17 21.16 -11.96 -19.03
CA PRO A 17 20.18 -11.22 -18.23
C PRO A 17 19.39 -10.31 -19.18
N ARG A 18 18.07 -10.53 -19.30
CA ARG A 18 17.20 -9.59 -20.02
C ARG A 18 17.30 -8.25 -19.27
N ARG A 19 17.83 -7.23 -19.94
CA ARG A 19 17.88 -5.85 -19.44
C ARG A 19 16.47 -5.43 -19.03
N THR A 20 16.28 -5.03 -17.77
CA THR A 20 15.04 -4.48 -17.26
C THR A 20 14.72 -3.16 -17.97
N LEU A 21 13.47 -2.68 -17.91
CA LEU A 21 13.09 -1.36 -18.42
C LEU A 21 14.07 -0.27 -17.94
N ALA A 22 14.46 -0.36 -16.67
CA ALA A 22 15.49 0.48 -16.05
C ALA A 22 16.74 0.58 -16.92
N THR A 23 17.24 -0.53 -17.45
CA THR A 23 18.46 -0.57 -18.26
C THR A 23 18.25 -0.10 -19.71
N ARG A 24 16.99 -0.01 -20.19
CA ARG A 24 16.67 0.52 -21.53
C ARG A 24 16.37 2.03 -21.49
N LEU A 25 15.75 2.53 -20.42
CA LEU A 25 15.54 3.97 -20.17
C LEU A 25 16.81 4.64 -19.62
N ALA A 26 17.64 3.92 -18.85
CA ALA A 26 18.96 4.38 -18.39
C ALA A 26 20.02 4.29 -19.49
N ARG A 27 19.78 4.93 -20.65
CA ARG A 27 20.90 5.67 -21.25
C ARG A 27 21.19 6.76 -20.23
N ARG A 28 22.23 6.53 -19.41
CA ARG A 28 22.64 7.30 -18.21
C ARG A 28 22.83 8.82 -18.42
N ASP A 29 22.55 9.35 -19.60
CA ASP A 29 22.92 10.71 -20.01
C ASP A 29 21.72 11.63 -20.28
N GLU A 30 20.47 11.14 -20.17
CA GLU A 30 19.27 11.97 -20.31
C GLU A 30 18.40 11.98 -19.04
N PRO A 31 18.32 13.12 -18.31
CA PRO A 31 17.39 13.30 -17.20
C PRO A 31 15.95 12.93 -17.60
N TRP A 32 15.24 12.18 -16.77
CA TRP A 32 13.82 11.85 -16.99
C TRP A 32 12.87 13.01 -16.57
N PHE A 33 13.39 13.93 -15.76
CA PHE A 33 12.76 15.17 -15.31
C PHE A 33 13.28 16.38 -16.11
N VAL A 34 12.47 17.44 -16.26
CA VAL A 34 12.86 18.60 -17.10
C VAL A 34 13.87 19.51 -16.40
N THR A 35 13.80 19.65 -15.08
CA THR A 35 14.78 20.43 -14.31
C THR A 35 16.02 19.59 -13.93
N PRO A 36 17.26 20.09 -14.12
CA PRO A 36 18.48 19.33 -13.85
C PRO A 36 18.60 18.90 -12.38
N GLU A 37 18.94 17.61 -12.20
CA GLU A 37 19.04 16.84 -10.94
C GLU A 37 19.99 17.40 -9.86
N ALA A 38 20.70 18.50 -10.11
CA ALA A 38 21.73 19.01 -9.20
C ALA A 38 21.22 19.99 -8.13
N ALA A 39 20.01 20.55 -8.23
CA ALA A 39 19.75 21.83 -7.54
C ALA A 39 18.80 21.82 -6.33
N ARG A 40 17.75 21.00 -6.18
CA ARG A 40 16.83 21.19 -5.04
C ARG A 40 16.24 19.90 -4.49
N ASN A 41 16.37 19.75 -3.18
CA ASN A 41 15.62 18.83 -2.33
C ASN A 41 14.15 19.31 -2.26
N THR A 42 13.42 19.24 -3.38
CA THR A 42 12.04 19.74 -3.46
C THR A 42 11.07 18.76 -2.82
N PRO A 43 9.92 19.23 -2.29
CA PRO A 43 8.89 18.34 -1.77
C PRO A 43 8.36 17.36 -2.84
N LEU A 44 8.30 17.79 -4.12
CA LEU A 44 7.89 16.91 -5.22
C LEU A 44 8.86 15.74 -5.40
N MET A 45 10.17 16.01 -5.34
CA MET A 45 11.16 14.96 -5.51
C MET A 45 11.22 14.02 -4.30
N ARG A 46 11.02 14.54 -3.08
CA ARG A 46 10.83 13.70 -1.88
C ARG A 46 9.60 12.80 -2.01
N LEU A 47 8.48 13.34 -2.52
CA LEU A 47 7.28 12.55 -2.79
C LEU A 47 7.56 11.44 -3.82
N LEU A 48 8.20 11.76 -4.94
CA LEU A 48 8.42 10.79 -6.01
C LEU A 48 9.49 9.74 -5.68
N ALA A 49 10.54 10.10 -4.94
CA ALA A 49 11.63 9.20 -4.62
C ALA A 49 11.34 8.35 -3.39
N VAL A 50 10.78 8.95 -2.33
CA VAL A 50 10.67 8.32 -1.00
C VAL A 50 9.26 8.42 -0.42
N ALA A 51 8.27 8.84 -1.22
CA ALA A 51 6.87 8.94 -0.80
C ALA A 51 6.67 9.71 0.52
N LEU A 52 7.45 10.78 0.69
CA LEU A 52 7.44 11.65 1.87
C LEU A 52 6.72 12.96 1.59
N LEU A 53 5.86 13.38 2.53
CA LEU A 53 5.36 14.74 2.64
C LEU A 53 5.74 15.39 3.97
N PRO A 54 5.85 16.73 4.00
CA PRO A 54 6.56 17.46 5.04
C PRO A 54 5.76 17.72 6.34
N ASP A 55 4.81 16.88 6.73
CA ASP A 55 4.13 17.07 8.03
C ASP A 55 4.98 16.51 9.18
N GLU A 56 6.04 17.25 9.51
CA GLU A 56 7.02 16.90 10.55
C GLU A 56 6.38 16.93 11.96
N ASP A 57 5.38 17.77 12.20
CA ASP A 57 4.69 17.85 13.49
C ASP A 57 3.90 16.56 13.78
N ARG A 58 3.15 16.05 12.79
CA ARG A 58 2.47 14.75 12.91
C ARG A 58 3.47 13.60 12.99
N ALA A 59 4.56 13.69 12.23
CA ALA A 59 5.61 12.69 12.23
C ALA A 59 6.24 12.55 13.63
N LEU A 60 6.58 13.68 14.27
CA LEU A 60 7.11 13.74 15.63
C LEU A 60 6.08 13.24 16.66
N ALA A 61 4.84 13.75 16.61
CA ALA A 61 3.79 13.37 17.55
C ALA A 61 3.49 11.86 17.54
N GLY A 62 3.54 11.23 16.36
CA GLY A 62 3.37 9.78 16.22
C GLY A 62 4.48 8.98 16.90
N VAL A 63 5.74 9.40 16.73
CA VAL A 63 6.89 8.73 17.35
C VAL A 63 6.89 8.94 18.86
N GLU A 64 6.69 10.18 19.33
CA GLU A 64 6.67 10.47 20.77
C GLU A 64 5.56 9.68 21.47
N ARG A 65 4.38 9.55 20.86
CA ARG A 65 3.30 8.72 21.40
C ARG A 65 3.70 7.25 21.48
N ALA A 66 4.35 6.73 20.44
CA ALA A 66 4.85 5.36 20.42
C ALA A 66 5.93 5.08 21.46
N GLU A 67 6.86 6.00 21.65
CA GLU A 67 7.90 5.88 22.68
C GLU A 67 7.31 5.97 24.09
N ARG A 68 6.40 6.93 24.35
CA ARG A 68 5.69 7.03 25.64
C ARG A 68 4.89 5.76 25.94
N ALA A 69 4.17 5.23 24.96
CA ALA A 69 3.40 3.99 25.10
C ALA A 69 4.31 2.81 25.49
N LEU A 70 5.46 2.67 24.82
CA LEU A 70 6.45 1.64 25.12
C LEU A 70 7.06 1.80 26.52
N GLN A 71 7.43 3.02 26.90
CA GLN A 71 7.99 3.33 28.22
C GLN A 71 6.98 3.02 29.33
N SER A 72 5.73 3.49 29.19
CA SER A 72 4.66 3.22 30.15
C SER A 72 4.39 1.73 30.29
N TRP A 73 4.32 0.99 29.18
CA TRP A 73 4.13 -0.46 29.22
C TRP A 73 5.26 -1.17 29.97
N ARG A 74 6.52 -0.85 29.66
CA ARG A 74 7.68 -1.44 30.34
C ARG A 74 7.73 -1.11 31.83
N ALA A 75 7.37 0.12 32.20
CA ALA A 75 7.34 0.55 33.60
C ALA A 75 6.32 -0.25 34.43
N GLU A 76 5.16 -0.57 33.85
CA GLU A 76 4.08 -1.28 34.53
C GLU A 76 4.19 -2.80 34.44
N HIS A 77 4.56 -3.32 33.26
CA HIS A 77 4.49 -4.76 32.92
C HIS A 77 5.84 -5.40 32.63
N GLY A 78 6.93 -4.61 32.51
CA GLY A 78 8.24 -5.11 32.07
C GLY A 78 8.18 -5.73 30.67
N ASP A 79 8.85 -6.88 30.50
CA ASP A 79 8.87 -7.65 29.25
C ASP A 79 7.79 -8.75 29.18
N ARG A 80 6.77 -8.67 30.04
CA ARG A 80 5.72 -9.68 30.14
C ARG A 80 5.01 -9.90 28.80
N ALA A 81 4.92 -11.16 28.39
CA ALA A 81 4.04 -11.59 27.31
C ALA A 81 2.63 -11.83 27.87
N LEU A 82 1.62 -11.25 27.21
CA LEU A 82 0.21 -11.58 27.44
C LEU A 82 -0.13 -12.89 26.72
N ASP A 83 -0.94 -13.73 27.38
CA ASP A 83 -1.57 -14.87 26.72
C ASP A 83 -2.70 -14.42 25.77
N ASP A 84 -3.34 -15.38 25.09
CA ASP A 84 -4.35 -15.07 24.07
C ASP A 84 -5.65 -14.51 24.66
N ASP A 85 -6.00 -14.88 25.89
CA ASP A 85 -7.20 -14.37 26.55
C ASP A 85 -6.94 -12.93 27.03
N GLU A 86 -5.78 -12.69 27.64
CA GLU A 86 -5.34 -11.35 28.04
C GLU A 86 -5.22 -10.39 26.83
N LEU A 87 -4.73 -10.87 25.68
CA LEU A 87 -4.69 -10.05 24.47
C LEU A 87 -6.08 -9.76 23.90
N ARG A 88 -7.00 -10.71 24.01
CA ARG A 88 -8.38 -10.50 23.57
C ARG A 88 -9.06 -9.46 24.44
N GLU A 89 -8.89 -9.54 25.75
CA GLU A 89 -9.39 -8.54 26.71
C GLU A 89 -8.80 -7.16 26.41
N LEU A 90 -7.48 -7.08 26.16
CA LEU A 90 -6.84 -5.83 25.78
C LEU A 90 -7.45 -5.24 24.50
N LEU A 91 -7.61 -6.05 23.44
CA LEU A 91 -8.21 -5.60 22.18
C LEU A 91 -9.66 -5.13 22.38
N GLN A 92 -10.46 -5.87 23.15
CA GLN A 92 -11.83 -5.48 23.50
C GLN A 92 -11.87 -4.14 24.24
N GLN A 93 -10.95 -3.92 25.17
CA GLN A 93 -10.84 -2.67 25.91
C GLN A 93 -10.45 -1.50 24.98
N CYS A 94 -9.48 -1.70 24.08
CA CYS A 94 -9.10 -0.68 23.10
C CYS A 94 -10.26 -0.30 22.18
N VAL A 95 -11.06 -1.27 21.73
CA VAL A 95 -12.26 -0.99 20.92
C VAL A 95 -13.33 -0.28 21.73
N THR A 96 -13.61 -0.74 22.95
CA THR A 96 -14.60 -0.12 23.85
C THR A 96 -14.26 1.35 24.11
N ASP A 97 -13.00 1.63 24.48
CA ASP A 97 -12.56 2.98 24.81
C ASP A 97 -12.55 3.90 23.57
N ALA A 98 -12.19 3.37 22.40
CA ALA A 98 -12.22 4.12 21.15
C ALA A 98 -13.66 4.48 20.71
N LEU A 99 -14.64 3.61 21.00
CA LEU A 99 -16.04 3.81 20.60
C LEU A 99 -16.88 4.57 21.64
N ALA A 100 -16.49 4.57 22.91
CA ALA A 100 -17.23 5.23 23.98
C ALA A 100 -17.55 6.72 23.71
N PRO A 101 -16.62 7.55 23.16
CA PRO A 101 -16.90 8.96 22.88
C PRO A 101 -17.92 9.20 21.76
N VAL A 102 -18.17 8.19 20.93
CA VAL A 102 -18.99 8.28 19.71
C VAL A 102 -20.20 7.33 19.75
N ALA A 103 -20.54 6.85 20.94
CA ALA A 103 -21.64 5.93 21.18
C ALA A 103 -22.96 6.43 20.56
N GLY A 104 -23.69 5.53 19.90
CA GLY A 104 -24.95 5.83 19.22
C GLY A 104 -24.80 6.44 17.82
N THR A 105 -23.58 6.67 17.34
CA THR A 105 -23.32 7.12 15.96
C THR A 105 -23.20 5.91 15.03
N PRO A 106 -23.68 5.98 13.77
CA PRO A 106 -23.50 4.89 12.80
C PRO A 106 -22.03 4.54 12.61
N LEU A 107 -21.72 3.25 12.69
CA LEU A 107 -20.37 2.72 12.51
C LEU A 107 -20.19 2.15 11.11
N THR A 108 -19.00 2.34 10.56
CA THR A 108 -18.54 1.70 9.33
C THR A 108 -17.14 1.15 9.50
N SER A 109 -16.82 0.11 8.74
CA SER A 109 -15.46 -0.42 8.72
C SER A 109 -15.12 -1.03 7.37
N GLY A 110 -13.94 -0.68 6.86
CA GLY A 110 -13.40 -1.29 5.65
C GLY A 110 -12.92 -2.71 5.93
N ILE A 111 -13.43 -3.69 5.19
CA ILE A 111 -12.99 -5.08 5.25
C ILE A 111 -12.08 -5.43 4.06
N SER A 112 -11.02 -6.20 4.32
CA SER A 112 -10.04 -6.63 3.31
C SER A 112 -9.58 -8.07 3.57
N SER A 113 -8.70 -8.60 2.72
CA SER A 113 -8.04 -9.88 2.96
C SER A 113 -7.00 -9.81 4.09
N GLY A 114 -6.62 -8.60 4.51
CA GLY A 114 -5.67 -8.38 5.60
C GLY A 114 -6.20 -8.83 6.95
N PHE A 115 -5.28 -9.07 7.88
CA PHE A 115 -5.60 -9.45 9.26
C PHE A 115 -5.60 -8.25 10.22
N ASP A 116 -5.63 -7.01 9.73
CA ASP A 116 -5.80 -5.83 10.59
C ASP A 116 -7.28 -5.47 10.81
N SER A 117 -8.07 -5.45 9.74
CA SER A 117 -9.49 -5.09 9.77
C SER A 117 -10.38 -6.21 10.31
N ARG A 118 -10.08 -7.46 9.99
CA ARG A 118 -10.95 -8.59 10.33
C ARG A 118 -11.01 -8.90 11.83
N PRO A 119 -9.89 -8.98 12.58
CA PRO A 119 -9.96 -9.14 14.04
C PRO A 119 -10.70 -8.00 14.71
N LEU A 120 -10.50 -6.77 14.21
CA LEU A 120 -11.19 -5.58 14.71
C LEU A 120 -12.71 -5.66 14.48
N ILE A 121 -13.16 -6.11 13.30
CA ILE A 121 -14.57 -6.35 13.00
C ILE A 121 -15.15 -7.44 13.91
N GLN A 122 -14.42 -8.55 14.10
CA GLN A 122 -14.84 -9.61 15.02
C GLN A 122 -15.00 -9.08 16.44
N THR A 123 -14.05 -8.32 16.96
CA THR A 123 -14.12 -7.73 18.30
C THR A 123 -15.32 -6.79 18.44
N MET A 124 -15.62 -5.99 17.40
CA MET A 124 -16.82 -5.15 17.41
C MET A 124 -18.10 -5.98 17.52
N TRP A 125 -18.22 -7.07 16.74
CA TRP A 125 -19.36 -7.98 16.84
C TRP A 125 -19.48 -8.63 18.21
N ASP A 126 -18.38 -9.08 18.80
CA ASP A 126 -18.35 -9.68 20.15
C ASP A 126 -18.84 -8.68 21.22
N LEU A 127 -18.61 -7.39 21.02
CA LEU A 127 -19.08 -6.29 21.88
C LEU A 127 -20.51 -5.80 21.55
N GLY A 128 -21.18 -6.42 20.58
CA GLY A 128 -22.54 -6.07 20.17
C GLY A 128 -22.64 -4.86 19.24
N HIS A 129 -21.54 -4.47 18.59
CA HIS A 129 -21.53 -3.43 17.56
C HIS A 129 -21.61 -4.03 16.16
N GLU A 130 -22.52 -3.52 15.33
CA GLU A 130 -22.73 -3.97 13.95
C GLU A 130 -22.38 -2.86 12.95
N PRO A 131 -21.11 -2.71 12.54
CA PRO A 131 -20.73 -1.70 11.57
C PRO A 131 -21.23 -2.07 10.17
N THR A 132 -21.60 -1.06 9.38
CA THR A 132 -21.78 -1.25 7.93
C THR A 132 -20.42 -1.53 7.29
N LEU A 133 -20.29 -2.69 6.66
CA LEU A 133 -19.04 -3.13 6.05
C LEU A 133 -18.93 -2.68 4.61
N TYR A 134 -17.74 -2.30 4.19
CA TYR A 134 -17.45 -1.97 2.79
C TYR A 134 -16.09 -2.52 2.36
N CYS A 135 -15.98 -2.86 1.08
CA CYS A 135 -14.73 -3.29 0.47
C CYS A 135 -14.52 -2.53 -0.83
N CYS A 136 -13.39 -1.84 -0.96
CA CYS A 136 -12.98 -1.17 -2.19
C CYS A 136 -11.92 -2.02 -2.89
N GLY A 137 -12.17 -2.40 -4.14
CA GLY A 137 -11.24 -3.24 -4.89
C GLY A 137 -11.72 -3.49 -6.31
N GLN A 138 -11.16 -4.49 -6.96
CA GLN A 138 -11.58 -4.93 -8.30
C GLN A 138 -11.64 -6.46 -8.33
N PRO A 139 -12.58 -7.03 -9.11
CA PRO A 139 -12.60 -8.47 -9.35
C PRO A 139 -11.24 -9.02 -9.78
N GLY A 140 -10.78 -10.10 -9.13
CA GLY A 140 -9.47 -10.71 -9.40
C GLY A 140 -8.33 -10.19 -8.53
N ASN A 141 -8.56 -9.16 -7.70
CA ASN A 141 -7.63 -8.80 -6.63
C ASN A 141 -7.94 -9.57 -5.35
N ILE A 142 -6.90 -9.82 -4.55
CA ILE A 142 -7.00 -10.65 -3.34
C ILE A 142 -8.03 -10.12 -2.34
N ASP A 143 -8.07 -8.80 -2.09
CA ASP A 143 -9.04 -8.20 -1.18
C ASP A 143 -10.48 -8.39 -1.65
N TRP A 144 -10.74 -8.13 -2.94
CA TRP A 144 -12.07 -8.32 -3.52
C TRP A 144 -12.52 -9.79 -3.46
N ASP A 145 -11.65 -10.70 -3.92
CA ASP A 145 -12.01 -12.11 -4.05
C ASP A 145 -12.21 -12.77 -2.68
N VAL A 146 -11.37 -12.43 -1.69
CA VAL A 146 -11.51 -12.92 -0.31
C VAL A 146 -12.79 -12.39 0.33
N VAL A 147 -13.06 -11.08 0.20
CA VAL A 147 -14.24 -10.49 0.82
C VAL A 147 -15.52 -10.97 0.15
N GLN A 148 -15.53 -11.11 -1.19
CA GLN A 148 -16.66 -11.71 -1.90
C GLN A 148 -16.92 -13.14 -1.44
N TRP A 149 -15.87 -13.93 -1.21
CA TRP A 149 -16.01 -15.28 -0.66
C TRP A 149 -16.57 -15.26 0.77
N LEU A 150 -16.06 -14.40 1.65
CA LEU A 150 -16.57 -14.23 3.01
C LEU A 150 -18.05 -13.83 3.00
N ARG A 151 -18.43 -12.90 2.11
CA ARG A 151 -19.79 -12.45 1.89
C ARG A 151 -20.73 -13.59 1.51
N GLU A 152 -20.33 -14.42 0.54
CA GLU A 152 -21.13 -15.57 0.08
C GLU A 152 -21.23 -16.67 1.15
N ARG A 153 -20.12 -16.93 1.85
CA ARG A 153 -20.01 -18.04 2.80
C ARG A 153 -20.73 -17.75 4.12
N MET A 154 -20.55 -16.54 4.66
CA MET A 154 -21.10 -16.14 5.95
C MET A 154 -22.39 -15.32 5.83
N GLY A 155 -22.81 -14.97 4.61
CA GLY A 155 -23.98 -14.12 4.37
C GLY A 155 -23.78 -12.67 4.84
N LEU A 156 -22.54 -12.17 4.84
CA LEU A 156 -22.25 -10.80 5.28
C LEU A 156 -22.90 -9.77 4.34
N ASP A 157 -23.41 -8.68 4.92
CA ASP A 157 -23.81 -7.52 4.13
C ASP A 157 -22.60 -6.59 3.97
N VAL A 158 -21.93 -6.68 2.82
CA VAL A 158 -20.75 -5.87 2.49
C VAL A 158 -21.03 -5.06 1.22
N HIS A 159 -20.85 -3.74 1.32
CA HIS A 159 -20.86 -2.86 0.16
C HIS A 159 -19.58 -3.04 -0.66
N MET A 160 -19.68 -3.81 -1.73
CA MET A 160 -18.58 -4.03 -2.68
C MET A 160 -18.48 -2.86 -3.66
N LEU A 161 -17.45 -2.03 -3.51
CA LEU A 161 -17.17 -0.86 -4.33
C LEU A 161 -16.14 -1.21 -5.42
N ASP A 162 -16.65 -1.51 -6.62
CA ASP A 162 -15.84 -1.95 -7.75
C ASP A 162 -15.13 -0.77 -8.43
N THR A 163 -13.80 -0.74 -8.31
CA THR A 163 -12.94 0.29 -8.91
C THR A 163 -13.00 0.30 -10.44
N THR A 164 -13.42 -0.78 -11.09
CA THR A 164 -13.61 -0.80 -12.55
C THR A 164 -14.87 -0.07 -13.02
N THR A 165 -15.77 0.29 -12.10
CA THR A 165 -17.03 0.97 -12.43
C THR A 165 -17.31 2.23 -11.60
N MET A 166 -16.67 2.39 -10.43
CA MET A 166 -16.89 3.58 -9.60
C MET A 166 -16.43 4.86 -10.31
N PRO A 167 -17.05 6.01 -10.04
CA PRO A 167 -16.63 7.26 -10.67
C PRO A 167 -15.25 7.71 -10.15
N PHE A 168 -14.41 8.18 -11.08
CA PHE A 168 -13.17 8.87 -10.77
C PHE A 168 -13.21 10.31 -11.31
N SER A 169 -12.70 11.25 -10.52
CA SER A 169 -12.60 12.66 -10.90
C SER A 169 -11.29 13.25 -10.39
N LEU A 170 -10.58 13.96 -11.28
CA LEU A 170 -9.38 14.71 -10.89
C LEU A 170 -9.71 15.82 -9.90
N GLU A 171 -10.83 16.50 -10.09
CA GLU A 171 -11.31 17.54 -9.17
C GLU A 171 -11.53 16.96 -7.77
N GLN A 172 -12.14 15.78 -7.66
CA GLN A 172 -12.33 15.12 -6.36
C GLN A 172 -11.00 14.71 -5.72
N TYR A 173 -10.03 14.22 -6.51
CA TYR A 173 -8.68 13.94 -5.99
C TYR A 173 -7.99 15.20 -5.47
N GLU A 174 -8.09 16.31 -6.21
CA GLU A 174 -7.51 17.60 -5.82
C GLU A 174 -8.15 18.15 -4.54
N LEU A 175 -9.49 18.09 -4.43
CA LEU A 175 -10.24 18.49 -3.23
C LEU A 175 -9.89 17.60 -2.04
N LYS A 176 -9.88 16.28 -2.22
CA LYS A 176 -9.55 15.31 -1.16
C LYS A 176 -8.13 15.42 -0.68
N ARG A 177 -7.22 15.98 -1.49
CA ARG A 177 -5.87 16.23 -1.03
C ARG A 177 -5.83 17.26 0.10
N ALA A 178 -6.88 18.04 0.34
CA ALA A 178 -6.99 18.86 1.55
C ALA A 178 -7.21 18.01 2.83
N THR A 179 -7.86 16.86 2.70
CA THR A 179 -8.33 16.01 3.81
C THR A 179 -7.74 14.58 3.78
N SER A 180 -6.74 14.33 2.94
CA SER A 180 -5.99 13.08 2.87
C SER A 180 -4.52 13.34 2.56
N LEU A 181 -3.64 12.53 3.17
CA LEU A 181 -2.20 12.47 2.88
C LEU A 181 -1.83 11.16 2.18
N ASP A 182 -2.83 10.35 1.79
CA ASP A 182 -2.62 9.17 0.97
C ASP A 182 -2.37 9.61 -0.48
N LEU A 183 -1.15 9.42 -0.94
CA LEU A 183 -0.62 10.04 -2.16
C LEU A 183 -0.39 9.15 -3.37
N PRO A 184 -0.55 7.82 -3.36
CA PRO A 184 -0.76 7.11 -4.60
C PRO A 184 -2.12 7.51 -5.19
N LEU A 185 -2.24 7.47 -6.51
CA LEU A 185 -3.54 7.34 -7.17
C LEU A 185 -4.23 6.09 -6.61
N GLY A 186 -5.12 6.31 -5.65
CA GLY A 186 -5.80 5.27 -4.89
C GLY A 186 -7.30 5.44 -4.96
N ALA A 187 -8.03 4.33 -4.98
CA ALA A 187 -9.49 4.37 -5.05
C ALA A 187 -10.17 4.57 -3.68
N VAL A 188 -9.44 4.33 -2.57
CA VAL A 188 -10.01 4.32 -1.21
C VAL A 188 -10.60 5.68 -0.83
N GLY A 189 -9.89 6.78 -1.12
CA GLY A 189 -10.38 8.13 -0.82
C GLY A 189 -11.71 8.44 -1.52
N LEU A 190 -11.85 8.07 -2.79
CA LEU A 190 -13.10 8.25 -3.56
C LEU A 190 -14.18 7.25 -3.15
N ALA A 191 -13.79 6.03 -2.77
CA ALA A 191 -14.72 5.03 -2.27
C ALA A 191 -15.37 5.49 -0.98
N ASN A 192 -14.62 6.19 -0.11
CA ASN A 192 -15.18 6.81 1.08
C ASN A 192 -16.30 7.80 0.75
N ASP A 193 -16.27 8.58 -0.34
CA ASP A 193 -17.40 9.47 -0.70
C ASP A 193 -18.69 8.69 -0.99
N LEU A 194 -18.56 7.53 -1.62
CA LEU A 194 -19.72 6.67 -1.88
C LEU A 194 -20.26 6.11 -0.57
N VAL A 195 -19.38 5.79 0.38
CA VAL A 195 -19.78 5.37 1.73
C VAL A 195 -20.38 6.54 2.52
N ASP A 196 -19.86 7.76 2.40
CA ASP A 196 -20.40 8.98 3.02
C ASP A 196 -21.86 9.20 2.59
N GLN A 197 -22.19 8.93 1.33
CA GLN A 197 -23.55 9.02 0.79
C GLN A 197 -24.48 7.92 1.32
N LEU A 198 -23.95 6.71 1.54
CA LEU A 198 -24.70 5.58 2.08
C LEU A 198 -24.96 5.73 3.59
N VAL A 199 -23.94 6.18 4.33
CA VAL A 199 -23.98 6.34 5.79
C VAL A 199 -23.43 7.73 6.15
N PRO A 200 -24.25 8.79 6.10
CA PRO A 200 -23.80 10.14 6.43
C PRO A 200 -23.42 10.29 7.91
N ARG A 201 -22.39 11.10 8.19
CA ARG A 201 -21.93 11.43 9.56
C ARG A 201 -21.56 10.19 10.38
N ARG A 202 -20.89 9.25 9.73
CA ARG A 202 -20.48 7.97 10.36
C ARG A 202 -19.16 8.08 11.09
N ILE A 203 -18.93 7.10 11.94
CA ILE A 203 -17.61 6.77 12.46
C ILE A 203 -17.03 5.65 11.60
N ASN A 204 -15.82 5.84 11.09
CA ASN A 204 -15.07 4.79 10.42
C ASN A 204 -14.04 4.19 11.37
N VAL A 205 -14.26 2.95 11.75
CA VAL A 205 -13.36 2.17 12.60
C VAL A 205 -12.28 1.56 11.72
N HIS A 206 -11.05 2.06 11.84
CA HIS A 206 -9.97 1.78 10.90
C HIS A 206 -8.82 1.02 11.58
N GLY A 207 -8.32 -0.03 10.92
CA GLY A 207 -7.18 -0.83 11.36
C GLY A 207 -5.81 -0.16 11.20
N PHE A 208 -5.74 1.17 11.31
CA PHE A 208 -4.50 1.94 11.12
C PHE A 208 -3.44 1.50 12.13
N LEU A 209 -2.16 1.63 11.76
CA LEU A 209 -0.97 1.38 12.60
C LEU A 209 -0.66 -0.10 12.92
N ASN A 210 -1.64 -1.00 12.93
CA ASN A 210 -1.46 -2.37 13.45
C ASN A 210 -0.35 -3.19 12.77
N ASP A 211 -0.32 -3.27 11.43
CA ASP A 211 0.77 -3.96 10.69
C ASP A 211 2.17 -3.47 11.09
N THR A 212 2.29 -2.18 11.41
CA THR A 212 3.55 -1.58 11.86
C THR A 212 3.86 -1.90 13.31
N LEU A 213 2.87 -2.12 14.18
CA LEU A 213 3.09 -2.52 15.57
C LEU A 213 3.45 -4.00 15.66
N THR A 214 2.65 -4.85 15.01
CA THR A 214 2.71 -6.31 15.14
C THR A 214 3.78 -6.96 14.26
N GLY A 215 4.22 -6.28 13.19
CA GLY A 215 5.21 -6.78 12.24
C GLY A 215 6.57 -6.09 12.32
N ASP A 216 7.63 -6.74 11.83
CA ASP A 216 8.83 -6.07 11.33
C ASP A 216 8.82 -6.04 9.80
N ASN A 217 8.88 -4.83 9.29
CA ASN A 217 8.73 -4.52 7.89
C ASN A 217 10.08 -4.45 7.14
N ARG A 218 11.21 -4.61 7.84
CA ARG A 218 12.56 -4.69 7.26
C ARG A 218 12.78 -5.93 6.40
N GLU A 219 12.21 -7.08 6.76
CA GLU A 219 12.39 -8.35 6.05
C GLU A 219 11.81 -8.33 4.62
N LYS A 220 10.86 -7.43 4.35
CA LYS A 220 10.29 -7.22 3.00
C LYS A 220 11.23 -6.40 2.09
N ALA A 221 12.28 -5.78 2.63
CA ALA A 221 13.29 -5.06 1.86
C ALA A 221 14.38 -6.03 1.38
N LYS A 222 14.59 -6.12 0.05
CA LYS A 222 15.65 -6.93 -0.56
C LYS A 222 17.07 -6.35 -0.37
N SER A 223 17.21 -5.23 0.37
CA SER A 223 18.48 -4.53 0.59
C SER A 223 19.19 -5.04 1.85
N ALA A 224 20.52 -4.92 1.83
CA ALA A 224 21.45 -5.43 2.84
C ALA A 224 20.94 -5.30 4.29
N VAL A 225 20.91 -6.45 4.97
CA VAL A 225 20.69 -6.57 6.42
C VAL A 225 21.61 -5.58 7.15
N GLY A 226 21.03 -4.65 7.92
CA GLY A 226 21.78 -3.81 8.87
C GLY A 226 21.73 -2.28 8.65
N ASP A 227 21.12 -1.77 7.57
CA ASP A 227 20.93 -0.32 7.37
C ASP A 227 19.43 0.04 7.37
N ASP A 228 18.94 0.48 8.54
CA ASP A 228 17.56 0.92 8.78
C ASP A 228 17.10 2.01 7.80
N ARG A 229 18.01 2.92 7.43
CA ARG A 229 17.70 4.04 6.54
C ARG A 229 17.59 3.56 5.10
N ALA A 230 18.52 2.73 4.63
CA ALA A 230 18.43 2.13 3.31
C ALA A 230 17.19 1.23 3.16
N ALA A 231 16.84 0.47 4.20
CA ALA A 231 15.62 -0.33 4.23
C ALA A 231 14.35 0.54 4.13
N PHE A 232 14.30 1.65 4.87
CA PHE A 232 13.20 2.61 4.78
C PHE A 232 13.09 3.23 3.39
N ILE A 233 14.22 3.69 2.81
CA ILE A 233 14.26 4.28 1.46
C ILE A 233 13.74 3.28 0.43
N GLY A 234 14.28 2.06 0.41
CA GLY A 234 13.91 1.05 -0.58
C GLY A 234 12.44 0.63 -0.48
N ARG A 235 11.89 0.55 0.73
CA ARG A 235 10.46 0.23 0.94
C ARG A 235 9.52 1.34 0.46
N ASN A 236 10.02 2.57 0.39
CA ASN A 236 9.22 3.72 -0.03
C ASN A 236 9.38 4.10 -1.51
N ASP A 237 10.01 3.26 -2.35
CA ASP A 237 9.95 3.39 -3.82
C ASP A 237 8.58 2.95 -4.37
N GLN A 238 7.53 3.70 -4.04
CA GLN A 238 6.15 3.34 -4.40
C GLN A 238 5.91 3.39 -5.93
N PHE A 239 6.68 4.23 -6.64
CA PHE A 239 6.49 4.51 -8.07
C PHE A 239 7.55 3.86 -8.98
N LEU A 240 8.54 3.16 -8.41
CA LEU A 240 9.70 2.62 -9.14
C LEU A 240 10.50 3.69 -9.89
N LEU A 241 10.62 4.88 -9.31
CA LEU A 241 11.36 6.01 -9.89
C LEU A 241 12.80 6.11 -9.35
N GLN A 242 13.11 5.49 -8.20
CA GLN A 242 14.46 5.52 -7.62
C GLN A 242 15.52 4.96 -8.58
N GLN A 243 15.17 3.94 -9.37
CA GLN A 243 16.08 3.35 -10.38
C GLN A 243 16.50 4.32 -11.50
N LEU A 244 15.84 5.48 -11.61
CA LEU A 244 16.15 6.53 -12.57
C LEU A 244 16.98 7.68 -11.94
N MET A 245 17.38 7.54 -10.68
CA MET A 245 18.10 8.56 -9.91
C MET A 245 19.46 8.04 -9.45
N GLU A 246 20.41 8.95 -9.25
CA GLU A 246 21.67 8.61 -8.59
C GLU A 246 21.43 8.24 -7.11
N PRO A 247 22.02 7.13 -6.60
CA PRO A 247 21.80 6.71 -5.20
C PRO A 247 22.09 7.80 -4.16
N SER A 248 23.18 8.55 -4.35
CA SER A 248 23.56 9.66 -3.47
C SER A 248 22.56 10.82 -3.48
N PHE A 249 21.75 10.96 -4.54
CA PHE A 249 20.67 11.92 -4.58
C PHE A 249 19.48 11.43 -3.75
N ILE A 250 19.07 10.17 -3.90
CA ILE A 250 17.99 9.57 -3.10
C ILE A 250 18.31 9.67 -1.60
N ASP A 251 19.55 9.39 -1.23
CA ASP A 251 20.01 9.55 0.14
C ASP A 251 19.72 10.97 0.66
N ARG A 252 20.04 12.03 -0.09
CA ARG A 252 19.80 13.41 0.37
C ARG A 252 18.32 13.79 0.52
N LEU A 253 17.40 13.02 -0.07
CA LEU A 253 15.96 13.23 0.03
C LEU A 253 15.36 12.57 1.28
N ALA A 254 15.98 11.51 1.77
CA ALA A 254 15.53 10.78 2.95
C ALA A 254 15.97 11.48 4.25
N PRO A 255 15.17 11.37 5.33
CA PRO A 255 15.57 11.80 6.66
C PRO A 255 16.95 11.24 7.04
N SER A 256 17.78 12.08 7.66
CA SER A 256 19.15 11.73 8.05
C SER A 256 19.35 11.64 9.56
N ALA A 257 18.41 12.17 10.34
CA ALA A 257 18.43 12.13 11.80
C ALA A 257 17.33 11.20 12.32
N ALA A 258 17.49 10.73 13.56
CA ALA A 258 16.38 10.13 14.29
C ALA A 258 15.27 11.18 14.47
N VAL A 259 14.02 10.73 14.48
CA VAL A 259 12.86 11.61 14.68
C VAL A 259 12.80 12.03 16.15
N SER A 260 13.05 11.09 17.05
CA SER A 260 13.18 11.33 18.48
C SER A 260 14.61 11.09 18.97
N PRO A 261 15.14 11.95 19.86
CA PRO A 261 16.47 11.79 20.44
C PRO A 261 16.55 10.67 21.49
N ASP A 262 15.43 10.26 22.08
CA ASP A 262 15.38 9.34 23.23
C ASP A 262 15.65 7.88 22.83
N ARG A 263 15.42 7.53 21.55
CA ARG A 263 15.78 6.25 20.90
C ARG A 263 15.30 4.98 21.62
N GLU A 264 14.10 5.00 22.19
CA GLU A 264 13.46 3.76 22.65
C GLU A 264 13.14 2.82 21.48
N LEU A 265 12.84 3.41 20.32
CA LEU A 265 12.60 2.72 19.07
C LEU A 265 13.83 2.78 18.16
N ASP A 266 14.08 1.68 17.45
CA ASP A 266 15.09 1.65 16.39
C ASP A 266 14.77 2.65 15.26
N LEU A 267 15.79 2.99 14.46
CA LEU A 267 15.68 4.09 13.51
C LEU A 267 14.68 3.78 12.39
N TYR A 268 14.64 2.53 11.92
CA TYR A 268 13.67 2.11 10.92
C TYR A 268 12.24 2.29 11.44
N ARG A 269 11.98 1.90 12.69
CA ARG A 269 10.67 2.00 13.34
C ARG A 269 10.24 3.45 13.51
N GLN A 270 11.16 4.33 13.93
CA GLN A 270 10.89 5.75 13.98
C GLN A 270 10.47 6.29 12.61
N TYR A 271 11.18 5.92 11.54
CA TYR A 271 10.81 6.36 10.18
C TYR A 271 9.50 5.77 9.68
N ASP A 272 9.23 4.48 9.90
CA ASP A 272 7.97 3.85 9.46
C ASP A 272 6.78 4.51 10.18
N ILE A 273 6.85 4.72 11.51
CA ILE A 273 5.80 5.38 12.28
C ILE A 273 5.65 6.84 11.86
N ALA A 274 6.73 7.62 11.90
CA ALA A 274 6.68 9.06 11.66
C ALA A 274 6.19 9.39 10.25
N TYR A 275 6.88 8.82 9.26
CA TYR A 275 6.81 9.31 7.90
C TYR A 275 5.91 8.47 6.99
N ARG A 276 5.78 7.17 7.25
CA ARG A 276 4.88 6.31 6.47
C ARG A 276 3.50 6.23 7.11
N GLN A 277 3.41 6.02 8.42
CA GLN A 277 2.12 5.89 9.08
C GLN A 277 1.49 7.27 9.33
N TYR A 278 2.11 8.13 10.13
CA TYR A 278 1.48 9.36 10.61
C TYR A 278 1.43 10.50 9.58
N SER A 279 2.46 10.69 8.77
CA SER A 279 2.50 11.76 7.77
C SER A 279 2.00 11.37 6.37
N ARG A 280 1.63 10.10 6.14
CA ARG A 280 1.11 9.63 4.84
C ARG A 280 -0.17 8.82 4.94
N ILE A 281 -0.15 7.68 5.65
CA ILE A 281 -1.25 6.71 5.61
C ILE A 281 -2.44 7.13 6.47
N ARG A 282 -2.21 7.75 7.63
CA ARG A 282 -3.26 8.06 8.61
C ARG A 282 -4.31 9.01 8.02
N PRO A 283 -5.58 8.59 7.89
CA PRO A 283 -6.63 9.43 7.32
C PRO A 283 -6.99 10.61 8.23
N PHE A 284 -7.65 11.62 7.67
CA PHE A 284 -8.20 12.75 8.44
C PHE A 284 -9.71 12.65 8.53
N ASP A 285 -10.24 13.30 9.56
CA ASP A 285 -11.67 13.57 9.68
C ASP A 285 -12.10 14.62 8.66
N ASN A 286 -13.37 14.55 8.29
CA ASN A 286 -14.04 15.53 7.45
C ASN A 286 -15.48 15.75 7.95
N GLU A 287 -16.26 16.57 7.27
CA GLU A 287 -17.64 16.91 7.69
C GLU A 287 -18.64 15.74 7.65
N HIS A 288 -18.30 14.65 6.96
CA HIS A 288 -19.13 13.46 6.78
C HIS A 288 -18.62 12.22 7.51
N GLN A 289 -17.37 12.26 8.00
CA GLN A 289 -16.67 11.11 8.54
C GLN A 289 -15.72 11.51 9.67
N THR A 290 -15.80 10.77 10.77
CA THR A 290 -14.76 10.76 11.80
C THR A 290 -14.12 9.38 11.84
N HIS A 291 -12.80 9.33 12.05
CA HIS A 291 -12.05 8.09 12.17
C HIS A 291 -11.73 7.78 13.62
N VAL A 292 -11.87 6.51 13.99
CA VAL A 292 -11.35 5.98 15.25
C VAL A 292 -10.33 4.89 14.95
N PHE A 293 -9.26 4.86 15.75
CA PHE A 293 -8.11 3.99 15.54
C PHE A 293 -7.83 3.19 16.83
N PRO A 294 -8.53 2.07 17.07
CA PRO A 294 -8.37 1.30 18.31
C PRO A 294 -6.91 0.85 18.55
N PHE A 295 -6.14 0.61 17.49
CA PHE A 295 -4.73 0.23 17.60
C PHE A 295 -3.78 1.38 17.92
N GLU A 296 -4.24 2.64 17.95
CA GLU A 296 -3.48 3.76 18.53
C GLU A 296 -3.58 3.82 20.06
N ASP A 297 -4.33 2.92 20.70
CA ASP A 297 -4.35 2.83 22.15
C ASP A 297 -2.94 2.58 22.72
N GLU A 298 -2.52 3.37 23.71
CA GLU A 298 -1.15 3.32 24.22
C GLU A 298 -0.81 1.97 24.87
N ARG A 299 -1.81 1.24 25.39
CA ARG A 299 -1.60 -0.10 25.94
C ARG A 299 -1.30 -1.10 24.81
N TRP A 300 -2.07 -1.03 23.73
CA TRP A 300 -1.85 -1.87 22.54
C TRP A 300 -0.50 -1.59 21.89
N MET A 301 -0.19 -0.31 21.68
CA MET A 301 1.09 0.14 21.12
C MET A 301 2.25 -0.30 22.01
N GLY A 302 2.17 -0.05 23.31
CA GLY A 302 3.22 -0.38 24.27
C GLY A 302 3.51 -1.88 24.34
N TYR A 303 2.46 -2.71 24.38
CA TYR A 303 2.60 -4.17 24.34
C TYR A 303 3.36 -4.63 23.09
N TRP A 304 2.86 -4.29 21.91
CA TRP A 304 3.43 -4.79 20.66
C TRP A 304 4.82 -4.23 20.37
N LEU A 305 5.07 -2.94 20.64
CA LEU A 305 6.41 -2.36 20.50
C LEU A 305 7.41 -2.96 21.48
N GLY A 306 6.95 -3.43 22.64
CA GLY A 306 7.75 -4.12 23.64
C GLY A 306 8.03 -5.59 23.34
N ARG A 307 7.53 -6.15 22.23
CA ARG A 307 7.79 -7.55 21.85
C ARG A 307 9.14 -7.78 21.17
N PRO A 308 9.81 -8.91 21.46
CA PRO A 308 11.05 -9.29 20.79
C PRO A 308 10.89 -9.30 19.27
N LEU A 309 12.00 -9.12 18.56
CA LEU A 309 11.99 -9.12 17.10
C LEU A 309 11.49 -10.46 16.55
N GLU A 310 11.80 -11.57 17.20
CA GLU A 310 11.41 -12.92 16.78
C GLU A 310 9.89 -13.11 16.75
N GLU A 311 9.16 -12.46 17.68
CA GLU A 311 7.70 -12.51 17.73
C GLU A 311 7.04 -11.61 16.67
N ARG A 312 7.71 -10.50 16.33
CA ARG A 312 7.24 -9.50 15.35
C ARG A 312 7.67 -9.80 13.91
N ALA A 313 8.81 -10.47 13.73
CA ALA A 313 9.30 -10.95 12.45
C ALA A 313 8.23 -11.88 11.85
N ALA A 314 7.91 -11.64 10.58
CA ALA A 314 6.78 -12.27 9.89
C ALA A 314 5.41 -12.22 10.61
N GLN A 315 5.21 -11.33 11.60
CA GLN A 315 3.97 -11.25 12.41
C GLN A 315 3.61 -12.55 13.15
N THR A 316 4.59 -13.35 13.56
CA THR A 316 4.37 -14.70 14.11
C THR A 316 3.42 -14.71 15.31
N ARG A 317 3.66 -13.86 16.33
CA ARG A 317 2.81 -13.80 17.53
C ARG A 317 1.40 -13.28 17.21
N TRP A 318 1.29 -12.30 16.33
CA TRP A 318 0.03 -11.73 15.87
C TRP A 318 -0.83 -12.74 15.13
N MET A 319 -0.24 -13.46 14.18
CA MET A 319 -0.95 -14.49 13.43
C MET A 319 -1.39 -15.66 14.31
N ALA A 320 -0.59 -16.03 15.32
CA ALA A 320 -0.99 -17.01 16.32
C ALA A 320 -2.23 -16.55 17.11
N PHE A 321 -2.22 -15.30 17.61
CA PHE A 321 -3.37 -14.70 18.32
C PHE A 321 -4.62 -14.66 17.44
N VAL A 322 -4.50 -14.16 16.20
CA VAL A 322 -5.62 -14.06 15.25
C VAL A 322 -6.22 -15.43 14.93
N ARG A 323 -5.39 -16.47 14.75
CA ARG A 323 -5.86 -17.85 14.56
C ARG A 323 -6.55 -18.39 15.80
N GLY A 324 -6.04 -18.05 17.00
CA GLY A 324 -6.63 -18.42 18.29
C GLY A 324 -8.00 -17.80 18.58
N MET A 325 -8.39 -16.72 17.86
CA MET A 325 -9.72 -16.12 18.01
C MET A 325 -10.86 -17.04 17.56
N GLY A 326 -10.58 -18.03 16.69
CA GLY A 326 -11.54 -19.08 16.33
C GLY A 326 -12.75 -18.60 15.50
N SER A 327 -12.67 -17.43 14.87
CA SER A 327 -13.75 -16.88 14.04
C SER A 327 -13.64 -17.32 12.59
N GLU A 328 -14.79 -17.58 11.95
CA GLU A 328 -14.86 -17.85 10.51
C GLU A 328 -14.47 -16.63 9.66
N LEU A 329 -14.65 -15.40 10.18
CA LEU A 329 -14.13 -14.18 9.55
C LEU A 329 -12.60 -14.22 9.41
N LEU A 330 -11.94 -14.93 10.31
CA LEU A 330 -10.49 -15.07 10.41
C LEU A 330 -9.98 -16.37 9.78
N ALA A 331 -10.86 -17.17 9.17
CA ALA A 331 -10.50 -18.43 8.54
C ALA A 331 -9.30 -18.23 7.59
N ASP A 332 -8.30 -19.09 7.78
CA ASP A 332 -7.00 -18.97 7.13
C ASP A 332 -7.13 -19.15 5.61
N LEU A 333 -6.46 -18.29 4.88
CA LEU A 333 -6.48 -18.27 3.42
C LEU A 333 -5.57 -19.35 2.83
N GLU A 334 -5.00 -20.30 3.56
CA GLU A 334 -4.13 -21.34 2.94
C GLU A 334 -4.82 -22.06 1.75
N GLY A 335 -6.15 -22.28 1.83
CA GLY A 335 -6.94 -22.75 0.68
C GLY A 335 -7.29 -21.69 -0.36
N ILE A 336 -7.40 -20.42 0.05
CA ILE A 336 -7.75 -19.27 -0.81
C ILE A 336 -6.50 -18.66 -1.47
N GLU A 337 -5.30 -18.96 -0.99
CA GLU A 337 -4.06 -18.59 -1.66
C GLU A 337 -3.83 -19.48 -2.88
N GLU A 338 -4.09 -20.78 -2.77
CA GLU A 338 -4.10 -21.71 -3.90
C GLU A 338 -5.27 -21.43 -4.86
N GLU A 339 -6.50 -21.34 -4.35
CA GLU A 339 -7.67 -21.05 -5.18
C GLU A 339 -7.62 -19.62 -5.74
N GLY A 340 -7.10 -18.65 -4.98
CA GLY A 340 -6.86 -17.28 -5.40
C GLY A 340 -5.65 -17.15 -6.34
N LYS A 341 -4.64 -18.02 -6.29
CA LYS A 341 -3.62 -18.14 -7.36
C LYS A 341 -4.29 -18.67 -8.63
N ARG A 342 -5.13 -19.70 -8.53
CA ARG A 342 -5.88 -20.29 -9.66
C ARG A 342 -6.87 -19.30 -10.31
N LEU A 343 -7.66 -18.59 -9.50
CA LEU A 343 -8.63 -17.57 -9.90
C LEU A 343 -7.94 -16.30 -10.42
N ARG A 344 -6.83 -15.86 -9.81
CA ARG A 344 -5.98 -14.77 -10.33
C ARG A 344 -5.54 -15.04 -11.77
N TRP A 345 -5.05 -16.25 -12.06
CA TRP A 345 -4.60 -16.61 -13.40
C TRP A 345 -5.74 -16.68 -14.42
N ALA A 346 -6.89 -17.26 -14.07
CA ALA A 346 -8.04 -17.37 -14.97
C ALA A 346 -8.74 -16.03 -15.24
N ARG A 347 -8.84 -15.14 -14.25
CA ARG A 347 -9.54 -13.85 -14.36
C ARG A 347 -8.68 -12.76 -15.01
N LYS A 348 -7.36 -12.78 -14.78
CA LYS A 348 -6.36 -11.96 -15.49
C LYS A 348 -6.44 -12.15 -17.02
N TRP A 349 -6.83 -13.32 -17.51
CA TRP A 349 -7.02 -13.51 -18.96
C TRP A 349 -8.31 -12.89 -19.49
N ARG A 350 -9.41 -12.98 -18.72
CA ARG A 350 -10.74 -12.45 -19.09
C ARG A 350 -10.78 -10.92 -19.09
N PHE A 351 -10.17 -10.26 -18.08
CA PHE A 351 -10.15 -8.80 -17.95
C PHE A 351 -9.14 -8.09 -18.87
N TYR A 352 -8.09 -8.79 -19.29
CA TYR A 352 -7.07 -8.25 -20.21
C TYR A 352 -7.44 -8.48 -21.70
N GLY A 353 -8.62 -9.05 -21.98
CA GLY A 353 -9.21 -9.16 -23.32
C GLY A 353 -8.43 -10.05 -24.30
N HIS A 354 -7.69 -11.04 -23.80
CA HIS A 354 -7.06 -12.04 -24.64
C HIS A 354 -8.10 -13.06 -25.12
N LYS A 355 -8.15 -13.30 -26.44
CA LYS A 355 -9.15 -14.18 -27.07
C LYS A 355 -8.80 -15.67 -27.02
N ASP A 356 -7.55 -16.01 -26.73
CA ASP A 356 -7.05 -17.38 -26.78
C ASP A 356 -7.11 -18.08 -25.43
N THR A 357 -7.23 -19.41 -25.47
CA THR A 357 -7.36 -20.28 -24.29
C THR A 357 -6.07 -20.27 -23.46
N PRO A 358 -6.13 -20.27 -22.11
CA PRO A 358 -4.95 -20.27 -21.26
C PRO A 358 -4.11 -21.54 -21.53
N GLY A 359 -2.96 -21.38 -22.19
CA GLY A 359 -2.03 -22.48 -22.50
C GLY A 359 -1.50 -22.54 -23.93
N LEU A 360 -1.97 -21.69 -24.85
CA LEU A 360 -1.59 -21.78 -26.27
C LEU A 360 -0.81 -20.58 -26.85
N ILE A 361 -0.46 -19.58 -26.03
CA ILE A 361 0.37 -18.46 -26.49
C ILE A 361 1.79 -18.58 -25.93
N ASP A 362 2.76 -18.60 -26.84
CA ASP A 362 4.17 -18.40 -26.54
C ASP A 362 4.42 -16.93 -26.14
N LEU A 363 4.44 -16.68 -24.83
CA LEU A 363 4.63 -15.35 -24.25
C LEU A 363 6.01 -14.74 -24.53
N ASP A 364 7.00 -15.55 -24.95
CA ASP A 364 8.31 -15.04 -25.39
C ASP A 364 8.25 -14.34 -26.76
N ALA A 365 7.19 -14.59 -27.55
CA ALA A 365 7.02 -13.98 -28.88
C ALA A 365 6.49 -12.53 -28.84
N LEU A 366 5.92 -12.09 -27.72
CA LEU A 366 5.31 -10.75 -27.60
C LEU A 366 6.23 -9.69 -26.97
N ASP A 367 7.42 -10.05 -26.45
CA ASP A 367 8.31 -9.18 -25.63
C ASP A 367 7.58 -8.47 -24.44
N VAL A 368 6.33 -8.83 -24.16
CA VAL A 368 5.53 -8.42 -23.00
C VAL A 368 5.69 -9.52 -21.97
N THR A 369 6.59 -9.34 -21.00
CA THR A 369 6.63 -10.22 -19.85
C THR A 369 5.41 -9.88 -18.99
N PRO A 370 4.42 -10.77 -18.77
CA PRO A 370 3.27 -10.45 -17.94
C PRO A 370 3.69 -10.48 -16.46
N GLN A 371 4.40 -9.45 -15.99
CA GLN A 371 4.86 -9.32 -14.61
C GLN A 371 3.75 -8.88 -13.64
N HIS A 372 2.47 -9.02 -14.01
CA HIS A 372 1.35 -8.62 -13.17
C HIS A 372 1.21 -9.60 -11.99
N GLU A 373 1.79 -9.25 -10.86
CA GLU A 373 1.33 -9.69 -9.55
C GLU A 373 0.33 -8.64 -9.05
N PRO A 374 -1.00 -8.92 -9.08
CA PRO A 374 -1.96 -8.16 -8.30
C PRO A 374 -1.76 -8.53 -6.84
N ALA A 375 -0.69 -7.99 -6.24
CA ALA A 375 -0.46 -8.00 -4.81
C ALA A 375 -1.02 -6.73 -4.14
N PHE A 376 -1.50 -5.76 -4.93
CA PHE A 376 -2.08 -4.52 -4.45
C PHE A 376 -3.59 -4.47 -4.70
N PRO A 377 -4.39 -3.86 -3.78
CA PRO A 377 -5.85 -3.78 -3.88
C PRO A 377 -6.37 -3.04 -5.11
N PHE A 378 -5.51 -2.32 -5.82
CA PHE A 378 -5.84 -1.50 -6.97
C PHE A 378 -4.83 -1.70 -8.11
N ASP A 379 -5.30 -1.97 -9.33
CA ASP A 379 -4.50 -2.02 -10.55
C ASP A 379 -4.89 -0.86 -11.48
N PRO A 380 -4.05 0.18 -11.62
CA PRO A 380 -4.32 1.29 -12.51
C PRO A 380 -4.57 0.87 -13.97
N TYR A 381 -3.91 -0.20 -14.44
CA TYR A 381 -4.09 -0.65 -15.83
C TYR A 381 -5.49 -1.25 -16.05
N ALA A 382 -5.86 -2.22 -15.21
CA ALA A 382 -7.18 -2.85 -15.30
C ALA A 382 -8.29 -1.81 -15.10
N CYS A 383 -8.10 -0.85 -14.19
CA CYS A 383 -9.03 0.25 -14.01
C CYS A 383 -9.14 1.12 -15.28
N ALA A 384 -8.03 1.61 -15.86
CA ALA A 384 -8.06 2.45 -17.07
C ALA A 384 -8.64 1.75 -18.30
N ARG A 385 -8.49 0.43 -18.37
CA ARG A 385 -9.07 -0.35 -19.45
C ARG A 385 -10.59 -0.46 -19.36
N ASN A 386 -11.12 -0.60 -18.16
CA ASN A 386 -12.54 -0.92 -17.93
C ASN A 386 -13.38 0.28 -17.48
N ASN A 387 -12.75 1.32 -16.94
CA ASN A 387 -13.41 2.49 -16.38
C ASN A 387 -13.10 3.75 -17.20
N PRO A 388 -14.06 4.27 -18.00
CA PRO A 388 -13.87 5.47 -18.82
C PRO A 388 -13.51 6.72 -18.01
N THR A 389 -14.02 6.84 -16.78
CA THR A 389 -13.76 8.02 -15.93
C THR A 389 -12.32 8.00 -15.39
N PHE A 390 -11.82 6.83 -15.00
CA PHE A 390 -10.41 6.68 -14.62
C PHE A 390 -9.46 6.86 -15.80
N ARG A 391 -9.83 6.35 -16.99
CA ARG A 391 -9.08 6.62 -18.22
C ARG A 391 -8.94 8.13 -18.47
N ALA A 392 -10.05 8.86 -18.35
CA ALA A 392 -10.03 10.31 -18.53
C ALA A 392 -9.14 11.02 -17.50
N VAL A 393 -9.11 10.55 -16.24
CA VAL A 393 -8.17 11.03 -15.21
C VAL A 393 -6.72 10.84 -15.67
N VAL A 394 -6.35 9.64 -16.11
CA VAL A 394 -5.00 9.34 -16.61
C VAL A 394 -4.62 10.23 -17.80
N GLU A 395 -5.48 10.29 -18.83
CA GLU A 395 -5.24 11.06 -20.05
C GLU A 395 -5.12 12.55 -19.77
N THR A 396 -6.00 13.08 -18.91
CA THR A 396 -5.99 14.51 -18.54
C THR A 396 -4.75 14.84 -17.72
N SER A 397 -4.37 13.99 -16.75
CA SER A 397 -3.13 14.20 -15.98
C SER A 397 -1.89 14.18 -16.86
N LEU A 398 -1.80 13.23 -17.81
CA LEU A 398 -0.71 13.19 -18.78
C LEU A 398 -0.63 14.47 -19.61
N ALA A 399 -1.77 14.99 -20.09
CA ALA A 399 -1.81 16.25 -20.82
C ALA A 399 -1.36 17.44 -19.97
N ARG A 400 -1.80 17.51 -18.71
CA ARG A 400 -1.44 18.58 -17.77
C ARG A 400 0.05 18.59 -17.42
N VAL A 401 0.63 17.44 -17.08
CA VAL A 401 2.09 17.35 -16.76
C VAL A 401 2.97 17.63 -17.97
N ARG A 402 2.53 17.25 -19.19
CA ARG A 402 3.18 17.66 -20.45
C ARG A 402 3.18 19.17 -20.60
N GLY A 403 2.02 19.81 -20.38
CA GLY A 403 1.88 21.27 -20.44
C GLY A 403 2.76 22.00 -19.43
N ARG A 404 2.85 21.50 -18.20
CA ARG A 404 3.73 22.03 -17.14
C ARG A 404 5.21 21.73 -17.34
N ARG A 405 5.57 20.83 -18.27
CA ARG A 405 6.95 20.36 -18.50
C ARG A 405 7.60 19.85 -17.21
N VAL A 406 6.86 19.04 -16.45
CA VAL A 406 7.38 18.40 -15.21
C VAL A 406 8.37 17.29 -15.57
N PHE A 407 7.93 16.41 -16.46
CA PHE A 407 8.72 15.27 -16.96
C PHE A 407 9.11 15.49 -18.43
N ARG A 408 10.22 14.89 -18.86
CA ARG A 408 10.61 14.93 -20.27
C ARG A 408 9.62 14.18 -21.14
N GLU A 409 9.38 14.67 -22.35
CA GLU A 409 8.45 14.02 -23.27
C GLU A 409 8.89 12.60 -23.63
N SER A 410 10.20 12.36 -23.77
CA SER A 410 10.74 11.01 -24.03
C SER A 410 10.39 10.01 -22.93
N PHE A 411 10.42 10.44 -21.67
CA PHE A 411 10.00 9.64 -20.53
C PHE A 411 8.48 9.42 -20.53
N LEU A 412 7.68 10.49 -20.67
CA LEU A 412 6.22 10.40 -20.66
C LEU A 412 5.69 9.51 -21.78
N SER A 413 6.17 9.71 -23.00
CA SER A 413 5.82 8.87 -24.16
C SER A 413 6.17 7.38 -23.92
N ALA A 414 7.31 7.09 -23.30
CA ALA A 414 7.72 5.72 -23.00
C ALA A 414 6.88 5.07 -21.91
N VAL A 415 6.57 5.79 -20.83
CA VAL A 415 5.69 5.32 -19.75
C VAL A 415 4.28 5.09 -20.28
N GLU A 416 3.71 6.06 -21.01
CA GLU A 416 2.36 5.97 -21.58
C GLU A 416 2.23 4.77 -22.54
N THR A 417 3.14 4.65 -23.51
CA THR A 417 3.10 3.55 -24.49
C THR A 417 3.14 2.18 -23.80
N ARG A 418 3.99 2.03 -22.78
CA ARG A 418 4.18 0.74 -22.08
C ARG A 418 3.05 0.46 -21.09
N PHE A 419 2.49 1.50 -20.47
CA PHE A 419 1.28 1.37 -19.65
C PHE A 419 0.13 0.81 -20.48
N TRP A 420 -0.16 1.39 -21.65
CA TRP A 420 -1.23 0.90 -22.51
C TRP A 420 -0.97 -0.50 -23.09
N ALA A 421 0.30 -0.92 -23.13
CA ALA A 421 0.71 -2.28 -23.44
C ALA A 421 0.61 -3.27 -22.25
N GLY A 422 0.24 -2.81 -21.05
CA GLY A 422 0.08 -3.64 -19.84
C GLY A 422 1.38 -3.88 -19.04
N ASP A 423 2.40 -3.03 -19.18
CA ASP A 423 3.65 -3.15 -18.43
C ASP A 423 3.52 -2.67 -16.97
N VAL A 424 3.88 -3.53 -16.02
CA VAL A 424 3.69 -3.27 -14.57
C VAL A 424 4.59 -2.17 -14.03
N THR A 425 5.84 -2.12 -14.51
CA THR A 425 6.75 -1.03 -14.11
C THR A 425 6.21 0.30 -14.60
N ALA A 426 5.72 0.35 -15.84
CA ALA A 426 5.08 1.54 -16.40
C ALA A 426 3.79 1.92 -15.66
N SER A 427 2.99 0.96 -15.20
CA SER A 427 1.82 1.24 -14.34
C SER A 427 2.21 1.94 -13.03
N LYS A 428 3.29 1.50 -12.36
CA LYS A 428 3.78 2.17 -11.14
C LYS A 428 4.36 3.55 -11.42
N MET A 429 5.12 3.71 -12.50
CA MET A 429 5.65 5.00 -12.91
C MET A 429 4.54 5.98 -13.29
N LEU A 430 3.52 5.51 -14.02
CA LEU A 430 2.35 6.30 -14.37
C LEU A 430 1.59 6.75 -13.13
N ASN A 431 1.45 5.88 -12.12
CA ASN A 431 0.89 6.27 -10.83
C ASN A 431 1.67 7.46 -10.23
N GLY A 432 3.01 7.42 -10.25
CA GLY A 432 3.85 8.55 -9.84
C GLY A 432 3.62 9.83 -10.65
N VAL A 433 3.44 9.70 -11.98
CA VAL A 433 3.14 10.84 -12.87
C VAL A 433 1.78 11.48 -12.53
N VAL A 434 0.74 10.67 -12.32
CA VAL A 434 -0.60 11.17 -11.96
C VAL A 434 -0.60 11.74 -10.53
N THR A 435 0.08 11.09 -9.59
CA THR A 435 0.29 11.62 -8.24
C THR A 435 0.96 13.00 -8.25
N ALA A 436 1.96 13.19 -9.11
CA ALA A 436 2.63 14.48 -9.30
C ALA A 436 1.67 15.54 -9.85
N ASP A 437 0.84 15.20 -10.83
CA ASP A 437 -0.19 16.11 -11.36
C ASP A 437 -1.11 16.62 -10.26
N ILE A 438 -1.70 15.68 -9.50
CA ILE A 438 -2.61 16.00 -8.38
C ILE A 438 -1.88 16.83 -7.32
N ALA A 439 -0.57 16.62 -7.14
CA ALA A 439 0.25 17.34 -6.17
C ALA A 439 0.46 18.81 -6.50
N LEU A 440 0.79 19.04 -7.76
CA LEU A 440 1.02 20.37 -8.28
C LEU A 440 -0.32 21.12 -8.40
N ALA A 441 -1.38 20.44 -8.85
CA ALA A 441 -2.70 21.03 -9.01
C ALA A 441 -3.34 21.46 -7.67
N SER A 442 -3.09 20.73 -6.58
CA SER A 442 -3.66 21.08 -5.28
C SER A 442 -2.94 22.23 -4.56
N GLY A 443 -1.81 22.72 -5.08
CA GLY A 443 -0.98 23.74 -4.43
C GLY A 443 -0.31 23.31 -3.11
N ARG A 444 -0.21 22.00 -2.81
CA ARG A 444 0.50 21.50 -1.59
C ARG A 444 2.01 21.36 -1.79
N ILE A 445 2.46 21.36 -3.05
CA ILE A 445 3.86 21.27 -3.42
C ILE A 445 4.10 22.31 -4.51
N ASP A 446 5.02 23.22 -4.26
CA ASP A 446 5.49 24.17 -5.27
C ASP A 446 6.28 23.44 -6.37
N GLU A 447 6.23 23.99 -7.59
CA GLU A 447 6.97 23.50 -8.78
C GLU A 447 8.49 23.43 -8.60
#